data_AF-A0AAT9GQH5-F1
#
_entry.id   AF-A0AAT9GQH5-F1
#
_cell.length_a   1.000
_cell.length_b   1.000
_cell.length_c   1.000
_cell.angle_alpha   90.00
_cell.angle_beta   90.00
_cell.angle_gamma   90.00
#
_symmetry.space_group_name_H-M   'P 1'
#
loop_
_entity.id
_entity.type
_entity.pdbx_description
1 polymer ?
#
loop_
_entity_poly.entity_id
_entity_poly.type
_entity_poly.pdbx_seq_one_letter_code
_entity_poly.pdbx_strand_id
1 'polypeptide(L)'
;MRFIYCIKGNYLFPCDKPKKNEEYYIFEYTKDLQLLISKCKGEHCNEIEVQCLNLKFDLLEALVVEEELNKLSAFRSFLQKYNAKVYFLENNSVLEAIVNPKLFYYKYLGINDNEIRMKTINELKRWVSRFLFLVNILEDLKVIRFTSHLDSLDGRYALWIKENCEDPAFTLVTEKEGEIKIWLGYKDCDILIRNRDERCYKINQ
;
A
#
# COMPACT_ATOMS: atom_id res chain seq x y z
N MET A 1 -18.87 -9.99 0.65
CA MET A 1 -19.73 -8.84 1.03
C MET A 1 -19.95 -8.01 -0.23
N ARG A 2 -21.19 -7.59 -0.51
CA ARG A 2 -21.53 -6.94 -1.79
C ARG A 2 -22.08 -5.54 -1.55
N PHE A 3 -21.60 -4.56 -2.31
CA PHE A 3 -22.04 -3.17 -2.25
C PHE A 3 -22.40 -2.65 -3.61
N ILE A 4 -23.33 -1.70 -3.64
CA ILE A 4 -23.85 -1.10 -4.86
C ILE A 4 -23.54 0.39 -4.81
N TYR A 5 -22.93 0.89 -5.90
CA TYR A 5 -22.53 2.26 -6.07
C TYR A 5 -23.17 2.86 -7.31
N CYS A 6 -23.91 3.94 -7.14
CA CYS A 6 -24.47 4.73 -8.22
C CYS A 6 -23.46 5.79 -8.69
N ILE A 7 -23.64 6.30 -9.90
CA ILE A 7 -22.73 7.28 -10.52
C ILE A 7 -23.40 8.66 -10.56
N LYS A 8 -22.68 9.68 -10.12
CA LYS A 8 -23.06 11.09 -10.32
C LYS A 8 -21.85 11.86 -10.82
N GLY A 9 -21.85 12.19 -12.11
CA GLY A 9 -20.65 12.72 -12.78
C GLY A 9 -19.51 11.69 -12.71
N ASN A 10 -18.40 12.06 -12.08
CA ASN A 10 -17.24 11.17 -11.90
C ASN A 10 -17.20 10.47 -10.53
N TYR A 11 -18.29 10.55 -9.75
CA TYR A 11 -18.32 10.07 -8.37
C TYR A 11 -19.18 8.82 -8.20
N LEU A 12 -18.69 7.90 -7.38
CA LEU A 12 -19.36 6.76 -6.80
C LEU A 12 -19.95 7.19 -5.44
N PHE A 13 -21.22 6.88 -5.23
CA PHE A 13 -21.87 7.02 -3.93
C PHE A 13 -22.70 5.77 -3.63
N PRO A 14 -22.78 5.32 -2.36
CA PRO A 14 -23.59 4.17 -1.98
C PRO A 14 -25.06 4.35 -2.37
N CYS A 15 -25.70 3.33 -2.93
CA CYS A 15 -27.13 3.36 -3.20
C CYS A 15 -27.77 1.96 -3.09
N ASP A 16 -28.96 1.88 -2.51
CA ASP A 16 -29.63 0.59 -2.28
C ASP A 16 -30.36 0.07 -3.53
N LYS A 17 -30.87 0.98 -4.36
CA LYS A 17 -31.66 0.66 -5.56
C LYS A 17 -31.30 1.58 -6.72
N PRO A 18 -30.45 1.11 -7.66
CA PRO A 18 -30.19 1.82 -8.90
C PRO A 18 -31.47 1.98 -9.72
N LYS A 19 -31.61 3.09 -10.45
CA LYS A 19 -32.74 3.24 -11.38
C LYS A 19 -32.52 2.38 -12.62
N LYS A 20 -33.60 1.87 -13.21
CA LYS A 20 -33.57 0.88 -14.32
C LYS A 20 -32.68 1.27 -15.52
N ASN A 21 -32.52 2.57 -15.78
CA ASN A 21 -31.75 3.09 -16.92
C ASN A 21 -30.41 3.71 -16.52
N GLU A 22 -30.08 3.73 -15.23
CA GLU A 22 -28.85 4.32 -14.71
C GLU A 22 -27.74 3.26 -14.65
N GLU A 23 -26.52 3.70 -14.94
CA GLU A 23 -25.33 2.89 -14.79
C GLU A 23 -24.93 2.86 -13.31
N TYR A 24 -24.57 1.69 -12.81
CA TYR A 24 -24.12 1.50 -11.45
C TYR A 24 -23.04 0.41 -11.40
N TYR A 25 -22.32 0.37 -10.29
CA TYR A 25 -21.29 -0.62 -10.04
C TYR A 25 -21.65 -1.49 -8.85
N ILE A 26 -21.28 -2.76 -8.95
CA ILE A 26 -21.31 -3.70 -7.84
C ILE A 26 -19.86 -3.98 -7.45
N PHE A 27 -19.56 -3.81 -6.18
CA PHE A 27 -18.28 -4.17 -5.60
C PHE A 27 -18.52 -5.39 -4.72
N GLU A 28 -17.89 -6.51 -5.06
CA GLU A 28 -17.97 -7.73 -4.28
C GLU A 28 -16.60 -8.07 -3.68
N TYR A 29 -16.59 -8.13 -2.34
CA TYR A 29 -15.44 -8.53 -1.54
C TYR A 29 -15.53 -10.03 -1.27
N THR A 30 -14.59 -10.78 -1.82
CA THR A 30 -14.52 -12.25 -1.64
C THR A 30 -13.96 -12.60 -0.25
N LYS A 31 -14.13 -13.87 0.14
CA LYS A 31 -13.52 -14.37 1.39
C LYS A 31 -12.00 -14.31 1.37
N ASP A 32 -11.40 -14.34 0.18
CA ASP A 32 -9.95 -14.26 -0.04
C ASP A 32 -9.44 -12.82 -0.17
N LEU A 33 -10.23 -11.85 0.33
CA LEU A 33 -9.92 -10.42 0.30
C LEU A 33 -9.68 -9.88 -1.12
N GLN A 34 -10.32 -10.46 -2.13
CA GLN A 34 -10.29 -9.92 -3.50
C GLN A 34 -11.46 -8.97 -3.71
N LEU A 35 -11.28 -8.00 -4.60
CA LEU A 35 -12.34 -7.10 -5.07
C LEU A 35 -12.72 -7.48 -6.49
N LEU A 36 -13.96 -7.93 -6.67
CA LEU A 36 -14.60 -8.08 -7.97
C LEU A 36 -15.47 -6.85 -8.24
N ILE A 37 -15.34 -6.27 -9.43
CA ILE A 37 -16.11 -5.10 -9.84
C ILE A 37 -16.98 -5.48 -11.02
N SER A 38 -18.28 -5.31 -10.89
CA SER A 38 -19.21 -5.44 -12.01
C SER A 38 -19.79 -4.09 -12.38
N LYS A 39 -19.80 -3.79 -13.68
CA LYS A 39 -20.49 -2.65 -14.27
C LYS A 39 -21.87 -3.08 -14.73
N CYS A 40 -22.92 -2.39 -14.29
CA CYS A 40 -24.30 -2.77 -14.56
C CYS A 40 -25.14 -1.64 -15.14
N LYS A 41 -26.16 -2.01 -15.94
CA LYS A 41 -27.23 -1.13 -16.40
C LYS A 41 -28.53 -1.93 -16.49
N GLY A 42 -29.50 -1.59 -15.64
CA GLY A 42 -30.69 -2.43 -15.44
C GLY A 42 -30.30 -3.80 -14.88
N GLU A 43 -30.71 -4.88 -15.55
CA GLU A 43 -30.40 -6.26 -15.13
C GLU A 43 -29.11 -6.81 -15.76
N HIS A 44 -28.49 -6.07 -16.68
CA HIS A 44 -27.28 -6.49 -17.37
C HIS A 44 -26.04 -6.04 -16.61
N CYS A 45 -25.21 -7.00 -16.19
CA CYS A 45 -23.97 -6.76 -15.46
C CYS A 45 -22.80 -7.49 -16.15
N ASN A 46 -21.68 -6.78 -16.30
CA ASN A 46 -20.43 -7.36 -16.80
C ASN A 46 -19.32 -7.11 -15.78
N GLU A 47 -18.53 -8.14 -15.46
CA GLU A 47 -17.32 -7.96 -14.67
C GLU A 47 -16.32 -7.09 -15.45
N ILE A 48 -15.65 -6.19 -14.74
CA ILE A 48 -14.62 -5.33 -15.30
C ILE A 48 -13.38 -5.37 -14.42
N GLU A 49 -12.22 -5.19 -15.05
CA GLU A 49 -10.98 -5.02 -14.32
C GLU A 49 -10.96 -3.66 -13.61
N VAL A 50 -10.38 -3.61 -12.42
CA VAL A 50 -10.24 -2.38 -11.63
C VAL A 50 -9.49 -1.29 -12.40
N GLN A 51 -8.58 -1.67 -13.29
CA GLN A 51 -7.81 -0.77 -14.15
C GLN A 51 -8.71 0.03 -15.10
N CYS A 52 -9.86 -0.52 -15.50
CA CYS A 52 -10.83 0.11 -16.39
C CYS A 52 -11.76 1.10 -15.66
N LEU A 53 -11.82 1.08 -14.33
CA LEU A 53 -12.69 1.97 -13.55
C LEU A 53 -12.03 3.34 -13.37
N ASN A 54 -12.66 4.45 -13.75
CA ASN A 54 -12.08 5.79 -13.59
C ASN A 54 -13.03 6.74 -12.84
N LEU A 55 -13.52 6.29 -11.69
CA LEU A 55 -14.47 7.03 -10.85
C LEU A 55 -13.90 7.22 -9.44
N LYS A 56 -14.32 8.26 -8.73
CA LYS A 56 -13.86 8.55 -7.36
C LYS A 56 -14.96 8.32 -6.35
N PHE A 57 -14.65 8.04 -5.10
CA PHE A 57 -15.68 8.08 -4.06
C PHE A 57 -16.01 9.54 -3.68
N ASP A 58 -17.28 9.81 -3.42
CA ASP A 58 -17.74 11.06 -2.81
C ASP A 58 -17.53 11.02 -1.29
N LEU A 59 -16.26 10.95 -0.87
CA LEU A 59 -15.81 10.84 0.51
C LEU A 59 -14.60 11.76 0.73
N LEU A 60 -14.51 12.43 1.89
CA LEU A 60 -13.36 13.28 2.22
C LEU A 60 -12.06 12.47 2.30
N GLU A 61 -12.16 11.24 2.79
CA GLU A 61 -11.08 10.27 2.91
C GLU A 61 -10.48 9.88 1.55
N ALA A 62 -11.26 10.02 0.47
CA ALA A 62 -10.79 9.67 -0.87
C ALA A 62 -9.58 10.51 -1.31
N LEU A 63 -9.60 11.81 -0.98
CA LEU A 63 -8.49 12.73 -1.28
C LEU A 63 -7.24 12.36 -0.50
N VAL A 64 -7.41 12.01 0.77
CA VAL A 64 -6.33 11.58 1.66
C VAL A 64 -5.68 10.31 1.13
N VAL A 65 -6.47 9.30 0.75
CA VAL A 65 -5.94 8.05 0.19
C VAL A 65 -5.22 8.31 -1.13
N GLU A 66 -5.77 9.12 -2.03
CA GLU A 66 -5.09 9.48 -3.28
C GLU A 66 -3.72 10.12 -3.03
N GLU A 67 -3.64 11.07 -2.09
CA GLU A 67 -2.38 11.72 -1.72
C GLU A 67 -1.33 10.73 -1.21
N GLU A 68 -1.72 9.86 -0.27
CA GLU A 68 -0.84 8.85 0.31
C GLU A 68 -0.37 7.81 -0.71
N LEU A 69 -1.25 7.38 -1.63
CA LEU A 69 -0.88 6.48 -2.73
C LEU A 69 0.08 7.13 -3.73
N ASN A 70 -0.07 8.44 -3.97
CA ASN A 70 0.85 9.18 -4.83
C ASN A 70 2.24 9.32 -4.20
N LYS A 71 2.31 9.55 -2.88
CA LYS A 71 3.58 9.58 -2.11
C LYS A 71 4.38 8.28 -2.25
N LEU A 72 3.72 7.11 -2.37
CA LEU A 72 4.40 5.83 -2.61
C LEU A 72 5.16 5.74 -3.94
N SER A 73 4.99 6.69 -4.87
CA SER A 73 5.78 6.73 -6.12
C SER A 73 7.29 6.80 -5.86
N ALA A 74 7.74 7.57 -4.86
CA ALA A 74 9.14 7.66 -4.48
C ALA A 74 9.68 6.30 -3.99
N PHE A 75 8.94 5.64 -3.10
CA PHE A 75 9.31 4.31 -2.60
C PHE A 75 9.33 3.25 -3.72
N ARG A 76 8.34 3.27 -4.63
CA ARG A 76 8.33 2.36 -5.79
C ARG A 76 9.52 2.58 -6.71
N SER A 77 9.89 3.83 -6.95
CA SER A 77 11.07 4.18 -7.76
C SER A 77 12.35 3.70 -7.10
N PHE A 78 12.45 3.83 -5.76
CA PHE A 78 13.55 3.28 -4.98
C PHE A 78 13.65 1.75 -5.13
N LEU A 79 12.53 1.03 -4.99
CA LEU A 79 12.51 -0.43 -5.16
C LEU A 79 12.98 -0.84 -6.57
N GLN A 80 12.52 -0.13 -7.61
CA GLN A 80 12.95 -0.38 -8.99
C GLN A 80 14.44 -0.12 -9.20
N LYS A 81 14.95 1.01 -8.69
CA LYS A 81 16.37 1.41 -8.80
C LYS A 81 17.32 0.33 -8.30
N TYR A 82 16.97 -0.34 -7.20
CA TYR A 82 17.80 -1.37 -6.58
C TYR A 82 17.36 -2.81 -6.88
N ASN A 83 16.47 -3.01 -7.86
CA ASN A 83 15.91 -4.31 -8.20
C ASN A 83 15.39 -5.07 -6.97
N ALA A 84 14.61 -4.37 -6.15
CA ALA A 84 14.11 -4.85 -4.88
C ALA A 84 12.58 -5.05 -4.89
N LYS A 85 12.10 -5.93 -4.03
CA LYS A 85 10.68 -6.24 -3.82
C LYS A 85 10.37 -6.28 -2.34
N VAL A 86 9.18 -5.80 -1.99
CA VAL A 86 8.71 -5.76 -0.61
C VAL A 86 7.79 -6.94 -0.34
N TYR A 87 7.93 -7.54 0.84
CA TYR A 87 7.12 -8.65 1.32
C TYR A 87 6.63 -8.29 2.72
N PHE A 88 5.31 -8.26 2.92
CA PHE A 88 4.73 -8.15 4.25
C PHE A 88 4.51 -9.57 4.79
N LEU A 89 5.00 -9.84 6.01
CA LEU A 89 4.92 -11.19 6.60
C LEU A 89 3.63 -11.43 7.42
N GLU A 90 2.86 -10.37 7.69
CA GLU A 90 1.64 -10.45 8.49
C GLU A 90 0.49 -9.67 7.85
N ASN A 91 0.60 -8.34 7.76
CA ASN A 91 -0.45 -7.49 7.21
C ASN A 91 -0.14 -7.05 5.77
N ASN A 92 -0.79 -7.68 4.80
CA ASN A 92 -0.58 -7.41 3.37
C ASN A 92 -1.42 -6.25 2.82
N SER A 93 -2.20 -5.55 3.65
CA SER A 93 -3.05 -4.44 3.17
C SER A 93 -2.26 -3.35 2.46
N VAL A 94 -1.12 -2.94 3.01
CA VAL A 94 -0.26 -1.92 2.42
C VAL A 94 0.54 -2.43 1.22
N LEU A 95 0.79 -3.75 1.12
CA LEU A 95 1.42 -4.33 -0.07
C LEU A 95 0.60 -4.03 -1.32
N GLU A 96 -0.73 -4.11 -1.23
CA GLU A 96 -1.63 -3.80 -2.34
C GLU A 96 -1.52 -2.33 -2.76
N ALA A 97 -1.36 -1.40 -1.81
CA ALA A 97 -1.12 0.02 -2.11
C ALA A 97 0.15 0.25 -2.94
N ILE A 98 1.17 -0.58 -2.75
CA ILE A 98 2.45 -0.50 -3.46
C ILE A 98 2.34 -1.16 -4.85
N VAL A 99 1.73 -2.34 -4.93
CA VAL A 99 1.66 -3.13 -6.17
C VAL A 99 0.56 -2.65 -7.11
N ASN A 100 -0.63 -2.38 -6.57
CA ASN A 100 -1.80 -1.94 -7.30
C ASN A 100 -2.58 -0.87 -6.50
N PRO A 101 -2.12 0.40 -6.51
CA PRO A 101 -2.73 1.49 -5.76
C PRO A 101 -4.23 1.66 -6.05
N LYS A 102 -4.64 1.39 -7.29
CA LYS A 102 -6.02 1.54 -7.74
C LYS A 102 -6.93 0.48 -7.11
N LEU A 103 -6.47 -0.76 -7.03
CA LEU A 103 -7.15 -1.82 -6.29
C LEU A 103 -7.29 -1.46 -4.82
N PHE A 104 -6.21 -0.99 -4.18
CA PHE A 104 -6.26 -0.53 -2.79
C PHE A 104 -7.33 0.57 -2.59
N TYR A 105 -7.32 1.60 -3.45
CA TYR A 105 -8.27 2.71 -3.39
C TYR A 105 -9.72 2.21 -3.40
N TYR A 106 -10.08 1.40 -4.39
CA TYR A 106 -11.45 0.91 -4.55
C TYR A 106 -11.85 -0.10 -3.49
N LYS A 107 -10.91 -0.93 -3.05
CA LYS A 107 -11.17 -1.97 -2.06
C LYS A 107 -11.45 -1.38 -0.68
N TYR A 108 -10.69 -0.39 -0.23
CA TYR A 108 -10.80 0.10 1.14
C TYR A 108 -11.78 1.25 1.31
N LEU A 109 -11.90 2.16 0.33
CA LEU A 109 -12.93 3.20 0.39
C LEU A 109 -14.34 2.64 0.20
N GLY A 110 -14.46 1.53 -0.51
CA GLY A 110 -15.72 0.85 -0.73
C GLY A 110 -16.19 -0.05 0.42
N ILE A 111 -15.51 -0.05 1.57
CA ILE A 111 -15.96 -0.75 2.79
C ILE A 111 -17.00 0.13 3.49
N ASN A 112 -18.21 -0.40 3.69
CA ASN A 112 -19.29 0.29 4.42
C ASN A 112 -19.18 0.11 5.95
N ASP A 113 -17.96 0.22 6.46
CA ASP A 113 -17.64 0.21 7.88
C ASP A 113 -16.59 1.30 8.08
N ASN A 114 -17.00 2.35 8.79
CA ASN A 114 -16.15 3.52 8.99
C ASN A 114 -14.93 3.21 9.86
N GLU A 115 -15.06 2.34 10.86
CA GLU A 115 -13.97 1.98 11.76
C GLU A 115 -12.89 1.20 10.99
N ILE A 116 -13.29 0.19 10.22
CA ILE A 116 -12.37 -0.60 9.39
C ILE A 116 -11.69 0.30 8.35
N ARG A 117 -12.46 1.14 7.65
CA ARG A 117 -11.94 2.05 6.63
C ARG A 117 -10.91 3.01 7.22
N MET A 118 -11.22 3.67 8.33
CA MET A 118 -10.30 4.60 8.99
C MET A 118 -9.05 3.91 9.53
N LYS A 119 -9.20 2.70 10.10
CA LYS A 119 -8.06 1.89 10.53
C LYS A 119 -7.12 1.60 9.36
N THR A 120 -7.62 1.22 8.20
CA THR A 120 -6.79 0.97 7.01
C THR A 120 -6.14 2.25 6.46
N ILE A 121 -6.86 3.38 6.46
CA ILE A 121 -6.29 4.67 6.03
C ILE A 121 -5.14 5.10 6.96
N ASN A 122 -5.31 4.94 8.27
CA ASN A 122 -4.25 5.24 9.24
C ASN A 122 -3.05 4.32 9.09
N GLU A 123 -3.29 3.03 8.82
CA GLU A 123 -2.23 2.07 8.52
C GLU A 123 -1.44 2.47 7.25
N LEU A 124 -2.15 2.89 6.19
CA LEU A 124 -1.52 3.42 4.97
C LEU A 124 -0.63 4.63 5.29
N LYS A 125 -1.16 5.64 5.98
CA LYS A 125 -0.40 6.86 6.35
C LYS A 125 0.85 6.54 7.15
N ARG A 126 0.73 5.65 8.13
CA ARG A 126 1.84 5.19 8.98
C ARG A 126 2.96 4.60 8.13
N TRP A 127 2.63 3.68 7.23
CA TRP A 127 3.63 3.04 6.37
C TRP A 127 4.19 3.95 5.29
N VAL A 128 3.37 4.81 4.68
CA VAL A 128 3.84 5.81 3.71
C VAL A 128 4.90 6.71 4.34
N SER A 129 4.62 7.22 5.53
CA SER A 129 5.58 8.07 6.27
C SER A 129 6.89 7.33 6.55
N ARG A 130 6.81 6.06 6.98
CA ARG A 130 7.98 5.19 7.18
C ARG A 130 8.77 4.96 5.91
N PHE A 131 8.11 4.65 4.80
CA PHE A 131 8.80 4.40 3.53
C PHE A 131 9.47 5.64 2.98
N LEU A 132 8.81 6.80 3.04
CA LEU A 132 9.43 8.05 2.61
C LEU A 132 10.65 8.41 3.45
N PHE A 133 10.52 8.28 4.78
CA PHE A 133 11.63 8.57 5.67
C PHE A 133 12.79 7.59 5.47
N LEU A 134 12.49 6.31 5.26
CA LEU A 134 13.49 5.30 4.89
C LEU A 134 14.23 5.69 3.61
N VAL A 135 13.51 6.05 2.54
CA VAL A 135 14.11 6.46 1.27
C VAL A 135 15.08 7.62 1.48
N ASN A 136 14.68 8.65 2.22
CA ASN A 136 15.54 9.80 2.51
C ASN A 136 16.83 9.38 3.22
N ILE A 137 16.75 8.55 4.26
CA ILE A 137 17.94 8.06 4.97
C ILE A 137 18.86 7.28 4.01
N LEU A 138 18.29 6.41 3.18
CA LEU A 138 19.07 5.56 2.28
C LEU A 138 19.70 6.33 1.12
N GLU A 139 19.06 7.38 0.64
CA GLU A 139 19.65 8.30 -0.33
C GLU A 139 20.83 9.05 0.28
N ASP A 140 20.68 9.56 1.51
CA ASP A 140 21.76 10.24 2.23
C ASP A 140 22.96 9.32 2.51
N LEU A 141 22.70 8.06 2.85
CA LEU A 141 23.74 7.07 3.09
C LEU A 141 24.42 6.58 1.79
N LYS A 142 23.82 6.84 0.63
CA LYS A 142 24.27 6.37 -0.69
C LYS A 142 24.44 4.86 -0.75
N VAL A 143 23.33 4.16 -0.90
CA VAL A 143 23.30 2.70 -1.07
C VAL A 143 24.06 2.28 -2.33
N ILE A 144 25.00 1.35 -2.16
CA ILE A 144 25.74 0.70 -3.26
C ILE A 144 24.97 -0.53 -3.74
N ARG A 145 24.62 -1.43 -2.81
CA ARG A 145 23.89 -2.68 -3.11
C ARG A 145 23.21 -3.24 -1.87
N PHE A 146 22.19 -4.06 -2.09
CA PHE A 146 21.62 -4.92 -1.06
C PHE A 146 22.43 -6.20 -0.92
N THR A 147 22.48 -6.76 0.29
CA THR A 147 23.27 -7.98 0.58
C THR A 147 22.44 -9.13 1.16
N SER A 148 21.24 -8.86 1.69
CA SER A 148 20.38 -9.93 2.22
C SER A 148 19.16 -10.22 1.34
N HIS A 149 18.63 -11.43 1.53
CA HIS A 149 17.38 -11.94 0.97
C HIS A 149 17.27 -11.81 -0.56
N LEU A 150 18.30 -12.24 -1.31
CA LEU A 150 18.14 -12.42 -2.75
C LEU A 150 17.09 -13.52 -3.01
N ASP A 151 15.98 -13.15 -3.63
CA ASP A 151 14.93 -14.08 -4.03
C ASP A 151 15.45 -14.96 -5.15
N SER A 152 15.61 -16.26 -4.87
CA SER A 152 16.20 -17.21 -5.81
C SER A 152 15.32 -17.49 -7.03
N LEU A 153 14.04 -17.11 -7.00
CA LEU A 153 13.10 -17.37 -8.10
C LEU A 153 13.14 -16.29 -9.19
N ASP A 154 13.35 -15.02 -8.82
CA ASP A 154 13.33 -13.89 -9.78
C ASP A 154 14.55 -12.96 -9.71
N GLY A 155 15.51 -13.25 -8.81
CA GLY A 155 16.78 -12.53 -8.70
C GLY A 155 16.66 -11.14 -8.08
N ARG A 156 15.51 -10.78 -7.50
CA ARG A 156 15.30 -9.49 -6.82
C ARG A 156 15.66 -9.58 -5.35
N TYR A 157 16.11 -8.47 -4.76
CA TYR A 157 16.32 -8.39 -3.32
C TYR A 157 14.98 -8.26 -2.59
N ALA A 158 14.78 -9.03 -1.52
CA ALA A 158 13.58 -8.98 -0.72
C ALA A 158 13.75 -8.08 0.50
N LEU A 159 12.80 -7.16 0.69
CA LEU A 159 12.64 -6.37 1.90
C LEU A 159 11.50 -7.00 2.69
N TRP A 160 11.83 -7.63 3.82
CA TRP A 160 10.86 -8.30 4.67
C TRP A 160 10.31 -7.32 5.70
N ILE A 161 9.02 -7.02 5.59
CA ILE A 161 8.33 -6.13 6.50
C ILE A 161 7.57 -6.95 7.52
N LYS A 162 8.05 -6.89 8.75
CA LYS A 162 7.43 -7.49 9.92
C LYS A 162 7.73 -6.65 11.15
N GLU A 163 6.69 -6.10 11.77
CA GLU A 163 6.85 -5.37 13.02
C GLU A 163 7.35 -6.32 14.13
N ASN A 164 8.19 -5.80 15.03
CA ASN A 164 8.73 -6.52 16.18
C ASN A 164 9.43 -7.85 15.84
N CYS A 165 10.08 -7.92 14.67
CA CYS A 165 10.91 -9.05 14.28
C CYS A 165 12.35 -8.86 14.74
N GLU A 166 12.94 -9.89 15.36
CA GLU A 166 14.35 -9.89 15.76
C GLU A 166 15.30 -9.80 14.55
N ASP A 167 14.90 -10.38 13.41
CA ASP A 167 15.67 -10.32 12.19
C ASP A 167 15.50 -8.98 11.47
N PRO A 168 16.57 -8.43 10.86
CA PRO A 168 16.45 -7.20 10.08
C PRO A 168 15.53 -7.43 8.89
N ALA A 169 14.79 -6.38 8.53
CA ALA A 169 13.99 -6.34 7.31
C ALA A 169 14.87 -6.54 6.07
N PHE A 170 16.08 -5.96 6.08
CA PHE A 170 17.09 -6.13 5.05
C PHE A 170 18.45 -5.59 5.50
N THR A 171 19.49 -5.97 4.76
CA THR A 171 20.88 -5.57 4.93
C THR A 171 21.40 -5.03 3.60
N LEU A 172 22.20 -3.96 3.66
CA LEU A 172 22.78 -3.32 2.49
C LEU A 172 24.15 -2.73 2.78
N VAL A 173 24.91 -2.42 1.72
CA VAL A 173 26.19 -1.72 1.80
C VAL A 173 26.01 -0.29 1.31
N THR A 174 26.58 0.65 2.07
CA THR A 174 26.57 2.09 1.79
C THR A 174 27.97 2.59 1.49
N GLU A 175 28.09 3.71 0.77
CA GLU A 175 29.39 4.38 0.57
C GLU A 175 29.94 4.94 1.88
N LYS A 176 29.07 5.44 2.77
CA LYS A 176 29.48 6.21 3.96
C LYS A 176 29.80 5.34 5.18
N GLU A 177 29.07 4.25 5.36
CA GLU A 177 29.07 3.52 6.64
C GLU A 177 29.32 2.01 6.51
N GLY A 178 29.59 1.53 5.30
CA GLY A 178 29.77 0.11 5.04
C GLY A 178 28.44 -0.65 5.13
N GLU A 179 28.49 -1.88 5.66
CA GLU A 179 27.30 -2.71 5.81
C GLU A 179 26.41 -2.23 6.97
N ILE A 180 25.12 -2.05 6.69
CA ILE A 180 24.11 -1.69 7.68
C ILE A 180 22.94 -2.67 7.61
N LYS A 181 22.32 -2.91 8.76
CA LYS A 181 21.11 -3.71 8.95
C LYS A 181 19.95 -2.79 9.31
N ILE A 182 18.78 -3.03 8.75
CA ILE A 182 17.62 -2.15 8.91
C ILE A 182 16.42 -2.96 9.40
N TRP A 183 15.73 -2.45 10.41
CA TRP A 183 14.44 -2.95 10.87
C TRP A 183 13.37 -1.88 10.66
N LEU A 184 12.14 -2.32 10.37
CA LEU A 184 10.97 -1.46 10.21
C LEU A 184 9.93 -1.82 11.27
N GLY A 185 9.69 -0.91 12.21
CA GLY A 185 8.78 -1.11 13.33
C GLY A 185 9.28 -2.15 14.34
N TYR A 186 10.49 -1.99 14.89
CA TYR A 186 11.07 -2.90 15.89
C TYR A 186 11.32 -2.17 17.22
N LYS A 187 10.88 -2.75 18.34
CA LYS A 187 10.80 -2.09 19.65
C LYS A 187 9.97 -0.79 19.53
N ASP A 188 10.42 0.30 20.14
CA ASP A 188 9.78 1.62 20.05
C ASP A 188 10.23 2.41 18.81
N CYS A 189 10.96 1.82 17.86
CA CYS A 189 11.50 2.51 16.70
C CYS A 189 10.64 2.29 15.46
N ASP A 190 10.35 3.35 14.71
CA ASP A 190 9.75 3.23 13.38
C ASP A 190 10.75 2.66 12.38
N ILE A 191 12.00 3.12 12.46
CA ILE A 191 13.12 2.59 11.69
C ILE A 191 14.31 2.45 12.65
N LEU A 192 14.87 1.25 12.71
CA LEU A 192 16.13 1.00 13.40
C LEU A 192 17.21 0.73 12.35
N ILE A 193 18.34 1.40 12.47
CA ILE A 193 19.53 1.12 11.66
C ILE A 193 20.65 0.71 12.60
N ARG A 194 21.26 -0.45 12.35
CA ARG A 194 22.49 -0.88 13.04
C ARG A 194 23.64 -1.07 12.09
N ASN A 195 24.78 -0.56 12.50
CA ASN A 195 26.09 -0.91 11.96
C ASN A 195 27.00 -1.30 13.14
N ARG A 196 27.98 -0.47 13.49
CA ARG A 196 28.69 -0.51 14.77
C ARG A 196 27.85 0.08 15.91
N ASP A 197 27.06 1.10 15.61
CA ASP A 197 26.16 1.79 16.55
C ASP A 197 24.70 1.50 16.20
N GLU A 198 23.81 1.68 17.17
CA GLU A 198 22.36 1.57 17.01
C GLU A 198 21.74 2.97 16.89
N ARG A 199 21.02 3.23 15.80
CA ARG A 199 20.25 4.47 15.59
C ARG A 199 18.78 4.17 15.43
N CYS A 200 17.99 4.65 16.38
CA CYS A 200 16.55 4.54 16.41
C CYS A 200 15.92 5.84 15.88
N TYR A 201 15.06 5.72 14.88
CA TYR A 201 14.29 6.84 14.37
C TYR A 201 12.81 6.67 14.71
N LYS A 202 12.21 7.74 15.22
CA LYS A 202 10.77 7.89 15.45
C LYS A 202 10.23 8.95 14.49
N ILE A 203 9.15 8.64 13.81
CA ILE A 203 8.50 9.53 12.85
C ILE A 203 7.32 10.15 13.57
N ASN A 204 7.44 11.45 13.87
CA ASN A 204 6.32 12.20 14.43
C ASN A 204 5.22 12.28 13.36
N GLN A 205 4.04 11.73 13.68
CA GLN A 205 2.85 11.78 12.84
C GLN A 205 2.01 13.02 13.15
#